data_AF-A0A3B9USP3-F1
#
_entry.id   AF-A0A3B9USP3-F1
#
_cell.length_a   1.000
_cell.length_b   1.000
_cell.length_c   1.000
_cell.angle_alpha   90.00
_cell.angle_beta   90.00
_cell.angle_gamma   90.00
#
_symmetry.space_group_name_H-M   'P 1'
#
loop_
_entity.id
_entity.type
_entity.pdbx_description
1 polymer ?
#
loop_
_entity_poly.entity_id
_entity_poly.type
_entity_poly.pdbx_seq_one_letter_code
_entity_poly.pdbx_strand_id
1 'polypeptide(L)'
;MRVIELTINNHKDVVELFGEEITNYYFIVDDLLKNNYQGEFFHVYGEYDGGKLVSILLNNFNNITYYSKEDRNVEAYENILNKLSFTKLSGPSNLMKKFIPYVSVKEDTLSYMGVAKNIIAERKYKDIPINIINTEKE
;
A
#
# COMPACT_ATOMS: atom_id res chain seq x y z
N MET A 1 -4.12 18.40 11.27
CA MET A 1 -3.87 17.40 10.20
C MET A 1 -4.08 18.07 8.86
N ARG A 2 -3.22 17.80 7.87
CA ARG A 2 -3.40 18.28 6.48
C ARG A 2 -3.03 17.18 5.50
N VAL A 3 -3.72 17.09 4.38
CA VAL A 3 -3.28 16.26 3.26
C VAL A 3 -2.68 17.17 2.19
N ILE A 4 -1.52 16.79 1.68
CA ILE A 4 -0.84 17.47 0.57
C ILE A 4 -0.48 16.46 -0.51
N GLU A 5 -0.38 16.94 -1.74
CA GLU A 5 0.28 16.18 -2.79
C GLU A 5 1.80 16.17 -2.52
N LEU A 6 2.40 14.98 -2.54
CA LEU A 6 3.81 14.77 -2.26
C LEU A 6 4.62 14.98 -3.52
N THR A 7 5.81 15.53 -3.35
CA THR A 7 6.82 15.67 -4.40
C THR A 7 8.09 14.96 -3.98
N ILE A 8 9.09 14.93 -4.87
CA ILE A 8 10.42 14.41 -4.54
C ILE A 8 11.05 15.06 -3.29
N ASN A 9 10.69 16.31 -2.98
CA ASN A 9 11.17 17.01 -1.79
C ASN A 9 10.67 16.37 -0.47
N ASN A 10 9.60 15.58 -0.52
CA ASN A 10 9.03 14.88 0.62
C ASN A 10 9.58 13.45 0.76
N HIS A 11 10.49 13.01 -0.11
CA HIS A 11 10.93 11.61 -0.15
C HIS A 11 11.51 11.12 1.18
N LYS A 12 12.24 11.99 1.88
CA LYS A 12 12.78 11.66 3.21
C LYS A 12 11.67 11.30 4.19
N ASP A 13 10.59 12.06 4.23
CA ASP A 13 9.44 11.81 5.10
C ASP A 13 8.74 10.49 4.74
N VAL A 14 8.71 10.12 3.45
CA VAL A 14 8.16 8.84 2.98
C VAL A 14 9.02 7.67 3.47
N VAL A 15 10.34 7.78 3.36
CA VAL A 15 11.27 6.76 3.89
C VAL A 15 11.10 6.63 5.41
N GLU A 16 10.99 7.74 6.12
CA GLU A 16 10.74 7.76 7.57
C GLU A 16 9.39 7.15 7.95
N LEU A 17 8.33 7.37 7.16
CA LEU A 17 7.01 6.77 7.36
C LEU A 17 7.06 5.23 7.35
N PHE A 18 7.74 4.65 6.36
CA PHE A 18 7.88 3.18 6.28
C PHE A 18 8.83 2.63 7.35
N GLY A 19 9.87 3.39 7.73
CA GLY A 19 10.82 3.03 8.78
C GLY A 19 11.39 1.62 8.57
N GLU A 20 11.33 0.78 9.61
CA GLU A 20 11.84 -0.60 9.57
C GLU A 20 11.09 -1.51 8.58
N GLU A 21 9.84 -1.18 8.23
CA GLU A 21 9.04 -1.98 7.31
C GLU A 21 9.33 -1.70 5.84
N ILE A 22 10.18 -0.70 5.53
CA ILE A 22 10.46 -0.24 4.17
C ILE A 22 10.89 -1.37 3.23
N THR A 23 11.54 -2.40 3.75
CA THR A 23 11.95 -3.59 2.99
C THR A 23 10.77 -4.35 2.37
N ASN A 24 9.60 -4.32 3.00
CA ASN A 24 8.37 -4.91 2.46
C ASN A 24 7.72 -4.03 1.38
N TYR A 25 8.14 -2.77 1.27
CA TYR A 25 7.51 -1.74 0.44
C TYR A 25 8.48 -1.08 -0.55
N TYR A 26 9.67 -1.66 -0.78
CA TYR A 26 10.62 -1.10 -1.75
C TYR A 26 10.02 -0.92 -3.14
N PHE A 27 9.11 -1.82 -3.55
CA PHE A 27 8.40 -1.66 -4.83
C PHE A 27 7.62 -0.33 -4.90
N ILE A 28 6.99 0.11 -3.81
CA ILE A 28 6.31 1.42 -3.75
C ILE A 28 7.33 2.53 -3.82
N VAL A 29 8.37 2.47 -2.98
CA VAL A 29 9.39 3.52 -2.88
C VAL A 29 10.15 3.71 -4.19
N ASP A 30 10.50 2.61 -4.87
CA ASP A 30 11.15 2.62 -6.18
C ASP A 30 10.25 3.23 -7.25
N ASP A 31 8.96 2.90 -7.26
CA ASP A 31 8.00 3.48 -8.21
C ASP A 31 7.83 4.99 -8.00
N LEU A 32 7.81 5.46 -6.74
CA LEU A 32 7.79 6.90 -6.43
C LEU A 32 9.01 7.63 -7.02
N LEU A 33 10.20 7.04 -6.88
CA LEU A 33 11.44 7.61 -7.43
C LEU A 33 11.48 7.59 -8.95
N LYS A 34 11.10 6.46 -9.58
CA LYS A 34 11.09 6.32 -11.05
C LYS A 34 10.16 7.34 -11.72
N ASN A 35 9.01 7.62 -11.10
CA ASN A 35 8.03 8.57 -11.61
C ASN A 35 8.26 10.01 -11.09
N ASN A 36 9.31 10.26 -10.31
CA ASN A 36 9.56 11.55 -9.68
C ASN A 36 8.31 12.11 -8.94
N TYR A 37 7.52 11.22 -8.32
CA TYR A 37 6.27 11.51 -7.62
C TYR A 37 5.14 12.09 -8.49
N GLN A 38 5.27 12.09 -9.82
CA GLN A 38 4.34 12.77 -10.71
C GLN A 38 4.04 11.95 -11.96
N GLY A 39 2.83 12.14 -12.51
CA GLY A 39 2.44 11.57 -13.79
C GLY A 39 0.97 11.81 -14.07
N GLU A 40 0.54 11.57 -15.31
CA GLU A 40 -0.87 11.71 -15.70
C GLU A 40 -1.78 10.81 -14.87
N PHE A 41 -1.34 9.57 -14.64
CA PHE A 41 -2.04 8.56 -13.85
C PHE A 41 -1.24 8.13 -12.61
N PHE A 42 -0.29 8.97 -12.16
CA PHE A 42 0.56 8.68 -11.02
C PHE A 42 0.56 9.89 -10.07
N HIS A 43 -0.18 9.77 -8.97
CA HIS A 43 -0.37 10.85 -7.99
C HIS A 43 -0.13 10.33 -6.59
N VAL A 44 0.48 11.13 -5.73
CA VAL A 44 0.88 10.70 -4.40
C VAL A 44 0.43 11.74 -3.39
N TYR A 45 -0.33 11.32 -2.38
CA TYR A 45 -0.84 12.22 -1.36
C TYR A 45 -0.42 11.75 0.03
N GLY A 46 -0.02 12.69 0.88
CA GLY A 46 0.46 12.42 2.23
C GLY A 46 -0.33 13.18 3.28
N GLU A 47 -0.75 12.48 4.33
CA GLU A 47 -1.33 13.10 5.51
C GLU A 47 -0.21 13.49 6.47
N TYR A 48 -0.17 14.76 6.87
CA TYR A 48 0.70 15.26 7.91
C TYR A 48 -0.06 15.55 9.20
N ASP A 49 0.47 15.04 10.30
CA ASP A 49 -0.01 15.29 11.65
C ASP A 49 1.16 15.66 12.57
N GLY A 50 1.04 16.77 13.30
CA GLY A 50 2.14 17.31 14.09
C GLY A 50 3.44 17.58 13.32
N GLY A 51 3.36 17.84 12.01
CA GLY A 51 4.53 18.05 11.14
C GLY A 51 5.22 16.78 10.66
N LYS A 52 4.69 15.60 10.98
CA LYS A 52 5.21 14.30 10.51
C LYS A 52 4.26 13.70 9.48
N LEU A 53 4.82 13.03 8.48
CA LEU A 53 4.04 12.24 7.53
C LEU A 53 3.57 10.96 8.26
N VAL A 54 2.25 10.75 8.30
CA VAL A 54 1.62 9.66 9.08
C VAL A 54 0.88 8.65 8.21
N SER A 55 0.55 9.02 6.96
CA SER A 55 0.05 8.08 5.96
C SER A 55 0.30 8.58 4.54
N ILE A 56 0.23 7.65 3.59
CA ILE A 56 0.38 7.90 2.16
C ILE A 56 -0.75 7.22 1.39
N LEU A 57 -1.22 7.90 0.34
CA LEU A 57 -2.19 7.41 -0.64
C LEU A 57 -1.56 7.59 -2.03
N LEU A 58 -1.18 6.48 -2.65
CA LEU A 58 -0.63 6.43 -4.00
C LEU A 58 -1.71 6.04 -4.98
N ASN A 59 -2.00 6.88 -5.96
CA ASN A 59 -2.73 6.49 -7.16
C ASN A 59 -1.74 6.08 -8.24
N ASN A 60 -1.79 4.82 -8.68
CA ASN A 60 -0.98 4.30 -9.77
C ASN A 60 -1.89 3.61 -10.80
N PHE A 61 -2.10 4.27 -11.93
CA PHE A 61 -3.09 3.90 -12.94
C PHE A 61 -4.49 3.74 -12.37
N ASN A 62 -4.95 2.49 -12.22
CA ASN A 62 -6.28 2.15 -11.74
C ASN A 62 -6.28 1.62 -10.29
N ASN A 63 -5.14 1.69 -9.61
CA ASN A 63 -4.99 1.17 -8.25
C ASN A 63 -4.63 2.30 -7.28
N ILE A 64 -5.45 2.45 -6.24
CA ILE A 64 -5.12 3.28 -5.09
C ILE A 64 -4.50 2.40 -4.01
N THR A 65 -3.24 2.68 -3.66
CA THR A 65 -2.53 2.04 -2.56
C THR A 65 -2.48 2.97 -1.36
N TYR A 66 -2.99 2.53 -0.21
CA TYR A 66 -2.89 3.27 1.05
C TYR A 66 -1.96 2.56 2.04
N TYR A 67 -1.16 3.35 2.74
CA TYR A 67 -0.34 2.86 3.85
C TYR A 67 -0.33 3.85 5.01
N SER A 68 -0.48 3.31 6.21
CA SER A 68 -0.14 3.96 7.48
C SER A 68 0.40 2.90 8.42
N LYS A 69 1.35 3.30 9.28
CA LYS A 69 1.88 2.44 10.35
C LYS A 69 0.88 2.23 11.49
N GLU A 70 -0.01 3.21 11.68
CA GLU A 70 -0.99 3.22 12.76
C GLU A 70 -2.40 2.99 12.22
N ASP A 71 -3.31 2.61 13.11
CA ASP A 71 -4.72 2.50 12.76
C ASP A 71 -5.37 3.88 12.69
N ARG A 72 -5.41 4.47 11.48
CA ARG A 72 -5.89 5.85 11.26
C ARG A 72 -7.26 5.89 10.56
N ASN A 73 -7.95 7.01 10.70
CA ASN A 73 -9.15 7.30 9.92
C ASN A 73 -8.74 7.80 8.52
N VAL A 74 -9.57 7.52 7.52
CA VAL A 74 -9.27 7.78 6.10
C VAL A 74 -10.09 8.93 5.52
N GLU A 75 -10.95 9.55 6.32
CA GLU A 75 -11.75 10.74 5.98
C GLU A 75 -10.93 11.87 5.35
N ALA A 76 -9.67 12.03 5.79
CA ALA A 76 -8.77 13.04 5.26
C ALA A 76 -8.55 12.93 3.74
N TYR A 77 -8.77 11.74 3.16
CA TYR A 77 -8.61 11.47 1.73
C TYR A 77 -9.92 11.48 0.93
N GLU A 78 -11.09 11.65 1.55
CA GLU A 78 -12.40 11.58 0.86
C GLU A 78 -12.46 12.50 -0.37
N ASN A 79 -12.09 13.76 -0.20
CA ASN A 79 -12.09 14.76 -1.27
C ASN A 79 -11.10 14.46 -2.40
N ILE A 80 -10.06 13.68 -2.11
CA ILE A 80 -9.07 13.24 -3.10
C ILE A 80 -9.61 12.06 -3.86
N LEU A 81 -10.14 11.04 -3.17
CA LEU A 81 -10.72 9.84 -3.78
C LEU A 81 -11.79 10.19 -4.82
N ASN A 82 -12.66 11.16 -4.53
CA ASN A 82 -13.73 11.60 -5.42
C ASN A 82 -13.23 12.21 -6.75
N LYS A 83 -11.94 12.58 -6.83
CA LYS A 83 -11.33 13.17 -8.04
C LYS A 83 -10.50 12.16 -8.84
N LEU A 84 -10.22 11.00 -8.26
CA LEU A 84 -9.38 9.98 -8.87
C LEU A 84 -10.24 8.93 -9.56
N SER A 85 -9.78 8.44 -10.71
CA SER A 85 -10.36 7.28 -11.38
C SER A 85 -9.57 6.04 -11.00
N PHE A 86 -10.22 5.06 -10.37
CA PHE A 86 -9.60 3.81 -9.95
C PHE A 86 -10.62 2.68 -9.93
N THR A 87 -10.14 1.44 -10.06
CA THR A 87 -10.95 0.22 -9.97
C THR A 87 -10.49 -0.71 -8.85
N LYS A 88 -9.33 -0.43 -8.23
CA LYS A 88 -8.74 -1.25 -7.18
C LYS A 88 -8.27 -0.38 -6.02
N LEU A 89 -8.42 -0.93 -4.81
CA LEU A 89 -7.85 -0.41 -3.58
C LEU A 89 -6.94 -1.48 -2.99
N SER A 90 -5.73 -1.10 -2.62
CA SER A 90 -4.70 -1.98 -2.08
C SER A 90 -4.13 -1.39 -0.80
N GLY A 91 -3.80 -2.25 0.17
CA GLY A 91 -3.16 -1.85 1.42
C GLY A 91 -3.45 -2.82 2.54
N PRO A 92 -3.02 -2.51 3.77
CA PRO A 92 -3.32 -3.33 4.95
C PRO A 92 -4.83 -3.54 5.12
N SER A 93 -5.25 -4.79 5.31
CA SER A 93 -6.67 -5.19 5.26
C SER A 93 -7.53 -4.50 6.32
N ASN A 94 -6.96 -4.19 7.49
CA ASN A 94 -7.63 -3.43 8.55
C ASN A 94 -7.92 -1.98 8.12
N LEU A 95 -7.03 -1.36 7.35
CA LEU A 95 -7.19 0.00 6.86
C LEU A 95 -8.13 0.06 5.66
N MET A 96 -8.09 -0.94 4.77
CA MET A 96 -8.95 -0.99 3.57
C MET A 96 -10.44 -0.99 3.91
N LYS A 97 -10.83 -1.66 5.00
CA LYS A 97 -12.23 -1.65 5.48
C LYS A 97 -12.75 -0.24 5.76
N LYS A 98 -11.88 0.70 6.15
CA LYS A 98 -12.25 2.08 6.45
C LYS A 98 -12.56 2.91 5.20
N PHE A 99 -12.10 2.49 4.03
CA PHE A 99 -12.40 3.16 2.76
C PHE A 99 -13.79 2.80 2.22
N ILE A 100 -14.36 1.66 2.61
CA ILE A 100 -15.64 1.15 2.09
C ILE A 100 -16.77 2.19 2.09
N PRO A 101 -16.97 3.03 3.14
CA PRO A 101 -18.03 4.04 3.13
C PRO A 101 -17.82 5.15 2.09
N TYR A 102 -16.58 5.37 1.65
CA TYR A 102 -16.18 6.48 0.78
C TYR A 102 -16.03 6.07 -0.69
N VAL A 103 -16.22 4.79 -1.01
CA VAL A 103 -16.05 4.27 -2.38
C VAL A 103 -17.20 3.37 -2.81
N SER A 104 -17.60 3.46 -4.07
CA SER A 104 -18.57 2.51 -4.65
C SER A 104 -17.89 1.20 -5.00
N VAL A 105 -17.84 0.28 -4.02
CA VAL A 105 -17.28 -1.07 -4.21
C VAL A 105 -18.21 -1.88 -5.13
N LYS A 106 -17.70 -2.26 -6.32
CA LYS A 106 -18.40 -3.18 -7.23
C LYS A 106 -18.03 -4.64 -6.98
N GLU A 107 -16.77 -4.89 -6.65
CA GLU A 107 -16.22 -6.21 -6.32
C GLU A 107 -15.18 -6.02 -5.20
N ASP A 108 -15.20 -6.90 -4.19
CA ASP A 108 -14.21 -6.93 -3.10
C ASP A 108 -13.39 -8.22 -3.24
N THR A 109 -12.07 -8.10 -3.27
CA THR A 109 -11.14 -9.23 -3.39
C THR A 109 -10.02 -9.07 -2.39
N LEU A 110 -9.99 -9.95 -1.38
CA LEU A 110 -8.90 -10.00 -0.41
C LEU A 110 -7.75 -10.85 -0.97
N SER A 111 -6.73 -10.19 -1.51
CA SER A 111 -5.49 -10.83 -1.93
C SER A 111 -4.38 -10.56 -0.92
N TYR A 112 -3.71 -11.61 -0.46
CA TYR A 112 -2.53 -11.49 0.40
C TYR A 112 -1.30 -11.14 -0.45
N MET A 113 -1.24 -9.92 -1.00
CA MET A 113 -0.01 -9.38 -1.59
C MET A 113 0.86 -8.79 -0.47
N GLY A 114 1.62 -9.65 0.17
CA GLY A 114 2.60 -9.27 1.18
C GLY A 114 3.72 -10.30 1.23
N VAL A 115 4.91 -9.85 1.61
CA VAL A 115 6.09 -10.68 1.83
C VAL A 115 5.71 -12.02 2.45
N ALA A 116 6.12 -13.10 1.80
CA ALA A 116 6.11 -14.43 2.39
C ALA A 116 7.09 -14.43 3.57
N LYS A 117 6.65 -13.92 4.72
CA LYS A 117 7.32 -14.18 5.98
C LYS A 117 7.23 -15.70 6.14
N ASN A 118 8.35 -16.36 6.41
CA ASN A 118 8.35 -17.78 6.72
C ASN A 118 7.42 -17.99 7.92
N ILE A 119 6.16 -18.33 7.64
CA ILE A 119 5.24 -18.79 8.66
C ILE A 119 5.71 -20.22 8.92
N ILE A 120 6.48 -20.41 9.99
CA ILE A 120 6.67 -21.73 10.58
C ILE A 120 5.33 -22.10 11.23
N ALA A 121 4.33 -22.35 10.40
CA ALA A 121 3.09 -22.98 10.83
C ALA A 121 3.39 -24.47 10.91
N GLU A 122 3.20 -25.06 12.09
CA GLU A 122 3.20 -26.51 12.19
C GLU A 122 2.16 -27.06 11.22
N ARG A 123 2.60 -27.94 10.31
CA ARG A 123 1.69 -28.62 9.39
C ARG A 123 0.60 -29.33 10.18
N LYS A 124 -0.66 -28.98 9.89
CA LYS A 124 -1.83 -29.67 10.44
C LYS A 124 -1.84 -31.17 10.12
N TYR A 125 -1.22 -31.56 9.01
CA TYR A 125 -1.01 -32.95 8.61
C TYR A 125 0.47 -33.18 8.33
N LYS A 126 1.22 -33.59 9.37
CA LYS A 126 2.66 -33.87 9.28
C LYS A 126 2.95 -35.09 8.38
N ASP A 127 1.98 -35.99 8.22
CA ASP A 127 2.16 -37.29 7.58
C ASP A 127 1.92 -37.30 6.06
N ILE A 128 1.49 -36.18 5.46
CA ILE A 128 1.27 -36.11 4.01
C ILE A 128 2.62 -35.83 3.30
N PRO A 129 3.15 -36.78 2.50
CA PRO A 129 4.41 -36.60 1.80
C PRO A 129 4.31 -35.46 0.79
N ILE A 130 5.35 -34.61 0.74
CA ILE A 130 5.45 -33.52 -0.23
C ILE A 130 6.19 -34.04 -1.44
N ASN A 131 5.54 -34.03 -2.60
CA ASN A 131 6.24 -34.18 -3.87
C ASN A 131 6.73 -32.79 -4.31
N ILE A 132 8.02 -32.55 -4.10
CA ILE A 132 8.69 -31.34 -4.58
C ILE A 132 9.18 -31.64 -6.00
N ILE A 133 8.62 -30.96 -6.99
CA ILE A 133 9.10 -31.03 -8.38
C ILE A 133 10.04 -29.84 -8.56
N ASN A 134 11.34 -30.14 -8.70
CA ASN A 134 12.33 -29.14 -9.09
C ASN A 134 12.45 -29.16 -10.62
N THR A 135 12.24 -28.02 -11.27
CA THR A 135 12.72 -27.81 -12.64
C THR A 135 14.20 -27.45 -12.59
N GLU A 136 15.05 -28.31 -13.16
CA GLU A 136 16.45 -27.98 -13.39
C GLU A 136 16.54 -26.81 -14.39
N LYS A 137 17.48 -25.91 -14.12
CA LYS A 137 17.67 -24.61 -14.78
C LYS A 137 17.81 -24.73 -16.31
N GLU A 138 17.22 -23.76 -17.02
CA GLU A 138 17.59 -23.40 -18.41
C GLU A 138 19.05 -22.92 -18.50
#